data_AF-A0A8H8C0Y5-F1
#
_entry.id   AF-A0A8H8C0Y5-F1
#
_cell.length_a   1.000
_cell.length_b   1.000
_cell.length_c   1.000
_cell.angle_alpha   90.00
_cell.angle_beta   90.00
_cell.angle_gamma   90.00
#
_symmetry.space_group_name_H-M   'P 1'
#
loop_
_entity.id
_entity.type
_entity.pdbx_description
1 polymer ?
#
loop_
_entity_poly.entity_id
_entity_poly.type
_entity_poly.pdbx_seq_one_letter_code
_entity_poly.pdbx_strand_id
1 'polypeptide(L)'
;MAHIQINEAQFATLKDKVVVLTGGANGIGRAAVKLFHSHGAKIIFGDINTTLGLELEAELSSSSSTTTSSPSAKFIPTDVTSYTSQLSLFKTAISLHGRVDIVVANAGMSIPRDPFKFNDLDSNGEGEGDEEIEKPFPTTEIDVNLTGCLFTARIGMFYLRKNKKTHTKIPAQHQNDHQDEHQKQNNGVGVGVGVGVSEGGNAGDRGGDIILVSSIAGFKESTNLAVYTASKHGVLGLLRGVRIQAAREGVRVNAVCPWMTS
;
A
#
# COMPACT_ATOMS: atom_id res chain seq x y z
N MET A 1 -17.73 3.39 19.99
CA MET A 1 -16.34 3.36 19.51
C MET A 1 -15.66 2.14 20.08
N ALA A 2 -15.07 1.28 19.25
CA ALA A 2 -14.17 0.25 19.76
C ALA A 2 -12.86 0.92 20.16
N HIS A 3 -12.46 0.78 21.42
CA HIS A 3 -11.17 1.27 21.90
C HIS A 3 -10.10 0.24 21.54
N ILE A 4 -9.35 0.49 20.46
CA ILE A 4 -8.24 -0.36 20.06
C ILE A 4 -6.99 0.13 20.81
N GLN A 5 -6.51 -0.68 21.75
CA GLN A 5 -5.23 -0.43 22.39
C GLN A 5 -4.11 -0.94 21.48
N ILE A 6 -3.33 -0.02 20.93
CA ILE A 6 -2.19 -0.35 20.08
C ILE A 6 -1.03 -0.79 20.97
N ASN A 7 -0.47 -1.96 20.70
CA ASN A 7 0.73 -2.42 21.39
C ASN A 7 1.96 -1.83 20.68
N GLU A 8 2.54 -0.77 21.26
CA GLU A 8 3.72 -0.07 20.73
C GLU A 8 4.91 -1.01 20.46
N ALA A 9 5.05 -2.11 21.21
CA ALA A 9 6.11 -3.08 20.98
C ALA A 9 6.02 -3.74 19.59
N GLN A 10 4.85 -3.77 18.96
CA GLN A 10 4.68 -4.29 17.60
C GLN A 10 5.39 -3.40 16.55
N PHE A 11 5.57 -2.11 16.82
CA PHE A 11 6.27 -1.19 15.92
C PHE A 11 7.78 -1.27 16.02
N ALA A 12 8.35 -1.98 17.00
CA ALA A 12 9.80 -2.21 17.08
C ALA A 12 10.36 -2.88 15.80
N THR A 13 9.51 -3.62 15.08
CA THR A 13 9.85 -4.27 13.81
C THR A 13 10.01 -3.31 12.61
N LEU A 14 9.61 -2.04 12.76
CA LEU A 14 9.74 -1.00 11.73
C LEU A 14 11.12 -0.36 11.68
N LYS A 15 11.90 -0.45 12.76
CA LYS A 15 13.23 0.15 12.84
C LYS A 15 14.08 -0.30 11.65
N ASP A 16 14.72 0.66 10.99
CA ASP A 16 15.59 0.49 9.83
C ASP A 16 14.94 -0.05 8.55
N LYS A 17 13.64 -0.35 8.56
CA LYS A 17 12.90 -0.80 7.37
C LYS A 17 12.77 0.32 6.35
N VAL A 18 12.94 -0.03 5.08
CA VAL A 18 12.68 0.91 3.98
C VAL A 18 11.25 0.76 3.51
N VAL A 19 10.46 1.82 3.67
CA VAL A 19 9.04 1.85 3.29
C VAL A 19 8.88 2.70 2.03
N VAL A 20 8.17 2.16 1.03
CA VAL A 20 7.66 2.93 -0.11
C VAL A 20 6.16 3.11 0.03
N LEU A 21 5.67 4.35 -0.02
CA LEU A 21 4.26 4.68 0.23
C LEU A 21 3.70 5.65 -0.83
N THR A 22 2.55 5.32 -1.42
CA THR A 22 1.82 6.24 -2.32
C THR A 22 0.67 6.94 -1.60
N GLY A 23 0.35 8.18 -1.99
CA GLY A 23 -0.66 9.00 -1.31
C GLY A 23 -0.23 9.45 0.08
N GLY A 24 1.05 9.79 0.25
CA GLY A 24 1.65 10.04 1.56
C GLY A 24 1.51 11.46 2.10
N ALA A 25 0.99 12.41 1.32
CA ALA A 25 1.03 13.81 1.71
C ALA A 25 -0.12 14.24 2.63
N ASN A 26 -1.22 13.49 2.69
CA ASN A 26 -2.39 13.82 3.50
C ASN A 26 -3.08 12.58 4.12
N GLY A 27 -4.09 12.83 4.95
CA GLY A 27 -4.98 11.81 5.52
C GLY A 27 -4.24 10.62 6.15
N ILE A 28 -4.73 9.42 5.85
CA ILE A 28 -4.18 8.14 6.33
C ILE A 28 -2.71 7.99 5.94
N GLY A 29 -2.34 8.39 4.73
CA GLY A 29 -0.96 8.26 4.23
C GLY A 29 0.02 9.11 5.02
N ARG A 30 -0.32 10.39 5.27
CA ARG A 30 0.50 11.28 6.11
C ARG A 30 0.64 10.74 7.53
N ALA A 31 -0.45 10.26 8.12
CA ALA A 31 -0.41 9.65 9.45
C ALA A 31 0.50 8.41 9.48
N ALA A 32 0.41 7.54 8.48
CA ALA A 32 1.27 6.37 8.36
C ALA A 32 2.74 6.73 8.15
N VAL A 33 3.04 7.72 7.30
CA VAL A 33 4.41 8.25 7.10
C VAL A 33 5.00 8.73 8.42
N LYS A 34 4.28 9.56 9.18
CA LYS A 34 4.74 10.06 10.48
C LYS A 34 4.94 8.94 11.50
N LEU A 35 3.96 8.03 11.60
CA LEU A 35 4.03 6.92 12.54
C LEU A 35 5.22 6.01 12.24
N PHE A 36 5.43 5.62 10.98
CA PHE A 36 6.53 4.73 10.62
C PHE A 36 7.89 5.42 10.81
N HIS A 37 8.01 6.69 10.43
CA HIS A 37 9.24 7.47 10.63
C HIS A 37 9.59 7.62 12.11
N SER A 38 8.60 7.91 12.97
CA SER A 38 8.81 8.01 14.43
C SER A 38 9.31 6.71 15.07
N HIS A 39 9.10 5.57 14.41
CA HIS A 39 9.58 4.25 14.80
C HIS A 39 10.88 3.84 14.08
N GLY A 40 11.59 4.79 13.46
CA GLY A 40 12.91 4.59 12.88
C GLY A 40 12.92 3.93 11.50
N ALA A 41 11.78 3.88 10.81
CA ALA A 41 11.75 3.46 9.41
C ALA A 41 12.26 4.57 8.48
N LYS A 42 12.85 4.16 7.36
CA LYS A 42 13.26 5.05 6.25
C LYS A 42 12.12 5.14 5.26
N ILE A 43 11.57 6.33 5.04
CA ILE A 43 10.33 6.51 4.29
C ILE A 43 10.59 7.20 2.95
N ILE A 44 10.26 6.53 1.86
CA ILE A 44 10.16 7.12 0.53
C ILE A 44 8.68 7.20 0.19
N PHE A 45 8.13 8.39 0.07
CA PHE A 45 6.70 8.57 -0.16
C PHE A 45 6.42 9.47 -1.34
N GLY A 46 5.30 9.20 -2.02
CA GLY A 46 4.89 9.94 -3.20
C GLY A 46 3.43 10.35 -3.14
N ASP A 47 3.13 11.48 -3.77
CA ASP A 47 1.79 12.06 -3.85
C ASP A 47 1.74 13.03 -5.04
N ILE A 48 0.53 13.32 -5.52
CA ILE A 48 0.31 14.35 -6.54
C ILE A 48 0.33 15.76 -5.91
N ASN A 49 -0.01 15.88 -4.62
CA ASN A 49 0.08 17.13 -3.89
C ASN A 49 1.53 17.41 -3.47
N THR A 50 2.25 18.12 -4.33
CA THR A 50 3.67 18.43 -4.12
C THR A 50 3.92 19.37 -2.95
N THR A 51 3.02 20.34 -2.72
CA THR A 51 3.13 21.29 -1.61
C THR A 51 3.11 20.56 -0.27
N LEU A 52 2.05 19.79 0.01
CA LEU A 52 1.94 19.05 1.27
C LEU A 52 3.02 17.97 1.42
N GLY A 53 3.45 17.36 0.30
CA GLY A 53 4.52 16.37 0.30
C GLY A 53 5.87 16.95 0.71
N LEU A 54 6.23 18.11 0.16
CA LEU A 54 7.47 18.82 0.50
C LEU A 54 7.44 19.37 1.93
N GLU A 55 6.30 19.90 2.38
CA GLU A 55 6.11 20.32 3.77
C GLU A 55 6.35 19.15 4.75
N LEU A 56 5.80 17.98 4.45
CA LEU A 56 6.00 16.79 5.28
C LEU A 56 7.45 16.30 5.25
N GLU A 57 8.14 16.32 4.11
CA GLU A 57 9.57 15.98 4.04
C GLU A 57 10.41 16.92 4.93
N ALA A 58 10.14 18.23 4.88
CA ALA A 58 10.83 19.22 5.69
C ALA A 58 10.55 19.03 7.20
N GLU A 59 9.29 18.78 7.55
CA GLU A 59 8.86 18.47 8.92
C GLU A 59 9.68 17.29 9.49
N LEU A 60 9.73 16.17 8.77
CA LEU A 60 10.43 14.95 9.22
C LEU A 60 11.94 15.12 9.24
N SER A 61 12.50 15.87 8.29
CA SER A 61 13.95 16.14 8.23
C SER A 61 14.41 16.95 9.44
N SER A 62 13.62 17.91 9.90
CA SER A 62 13.94 18.74 11.08
C SER A 62 13.97 17.96 12.39
N SER A 63 13.22 16.85 12.46
CA SER A 63 13.10 15.99 13.64
C SER A 63 14.20 14.93 13.77
N SER A 64 15.01 14.73 12.73
CA SER A 64 16.03 13.67 12.68
C SER A 64 17.40 14.19 13.10
N SER A 65 17.83 13.84 14.31
CA SER A 65 19.17 14.14 14.85
C SER A 65 20.29 13.23 14.31
N THR A 66 20.00 12.39 13.31
CA THR A 66 20.93 11.34 12.83
C THR A 66 21.81 11.84 11.69
N THR A 67 23.13 11.84 11.89
CA THR A 67 24.17 12.14 10.88
C THR A 67 24.43 10.95 9.95
N THR A 68 23.40 10.47 9.24
CA THR A 68 23.56 9.46 8.17
C THR A 68 23.66 10.13 6.80
N SER A 69 24.40 9.52 5.87
CA SER A 69 24.59 10.05 4.52
C SER A 69 23.31 10.05 3.66
N SER A 70 22.32 9.22 3.99
CA SER A 70 21.03 9.15 3.29
C SER A 70 19.91 9.71 4.17
N PRO A 71 18.93 10.43 3.59
CA PRO A 71 17.80 10.98 4.34
C PRO A 71 16.88 9.89 4.87
N SER A 72 16.32 10.06 6.08
CA SER A 72 15.37 9.10 6.67
C SER A 72 13.95 9.27 6.14
N ALA A 73 13.64 10.39 5.49
CA ALA A 73 12.39 10.63 4.78
C ALA A 73 12.67 11.34 3.45
N LYS A 74 12.00 10.94 2.36
CA LYS A 74 12.12 11.59 1.05
C LYS A 74 10.78 11.61 0.31
N PHE A 75 10.35 12.81 -0.10
CA PHE A 75 9.19 12.98 -0.98
C PHE A 75 9.59 12.93 -2.46
N ILE A 76 8.75 12.31 -3.27
CA ILE A 76 8.86 12.30 -4.74
C ILE A 76 7.47 12.60 -5.34
N PRO A 77 7.30 13.66 -6.16
CA PRO A 77 6.07 13.89 -6.89
C PRO A 77 5.65 12.64 -7.67
N THR A 78 4.49 12.08 -7.32
CA THR A 78 4.06 10.79 -7.83
C THR A 78 2.59 10.82 -8.24
N ASP A 79 2.37 10.70 -9.54
CA ASP A 79 1.06 10.40 -10.11
C ASP A 79 0.94 8.88 -10.23
N VAL A 80 0.02 8.30 -9.46
CA VAL A 80 -0.17 6.84 -9.43
C VAL A 80 -0.80 6.29 -10.70
N THR A 81 -1.43 7.11 -11.54
CA THR A 81 -1.91 6.67 -12.86
C THR A 81 -0.75 6.48 -13.85
N SER A 82 0.43 7.04 -13.56
CA SER A 82 1.65 6.91 -14.36
C SER A 82 2.59 5.83 -13.83
N TYR A 83 2.75 4.74 -14.59
CA TYR A 83 3.68 3.65 -14.24
C TYR A 83 5.13 4.13 -14.07
N THR A 84 5.59 5.04 -14.94
CA THR A 84 6.94 5.61 -14.88
C THR A 84 7.14 6.47 -13.64
N SER A 85 6.13 7.26 -13.26
CA SER A 85 6.17 8.07 -12.04
C SER A 85 6.34 7.19 -10.80
N GLN A 86 5.52 6.13 -10.69
CA GLN A 86 5.67 5.16 -9.60
C GLN A 86 7.02 4.44 -9.64
N LEU A 87 7.51 4.03 -10.82
CA LEU A 87 8.81 3.37 -10.92
C LEU A 87 9.95 4.26 -10.44
N SER A 88 9.89 5.57 -10.69
CA SER A 88 10.87 6.55 -10.19
C SER A 88 10.84 6.66 -8.66
N LEU A 89 9.67 6.60 -8.03
CA LEU A 89 9.55 6.53 -6.57
C LEU A 89 10.30 5.31 -6.00
N PHE A 90 10.06 4.11 -6.55
CA PHE A 90 10.76 2.90 -6.12
C PHE A 90 12.26 2.93 -6.40
N LYS A 91 12.68 3.41 -7.56
CA LYS A 91 14.10 3.57 -7.90
C LYS A 91 14.81 4.50 -6.92
N THR A 92 14.14 5.54 -6.45
CA THR A 92 14.67 6.44 -5.42
C THR A 92 14.95 5.69 -4.12
N ALA A 93 14.02 4.86 -3.65
CA ALA A 93 14.23 4.04 -2.45
C ALA A 93 15.44 3.10 -2.58
N ILE A 94 15.58 2.46 -3.75
CA ILE A 94 16.74 1.61 -4.05
C ILE A 94 18.03 2.43 -4.11
N SER A 95 18.01 3.61 -4.72
CA SER A 95 19.20 4.46 -4.81
C SER A 95 19.68 4.96 -3.44
N LEU A 96 18.74 5.30 -2.55
CA LEU A 96 19.07 5.88 -1.23
C LEU A 96 19.41 4.82 -0.18
N HIS A 97 18.79 3.63 -0.27
CA HIS A 97 18.86 2.63 0.80
C HIS A 97 19.12 1.20 0.33
N GLY A 98 19.24 0.97 -0.99
CA GLY A 98 19.60 -0.33 -1.58
C GLY A 98 18.50 -1.39 -1.56
N ARG A 99 17.37 -1.16 -0.88
CA ARG A 99 16.29 -2.14 -0.70
C ARG A 99 14.92 -1.47 -0.51
N VAL A 100 13.87 -2.29 -0.55
CA VAL A 100 12.51 -1.95 -0.14
C VAL A 100 12.02 -3.09 0.73
N ASP A 101 11.50 -2.82 1.92
CA ASP A 101 11.00 -3.85 2.85
C ASP A 101 9.48 -3.87 2.95
N ILE A 102 8.86 -2.70 2.87
CA ILE A 102 7.41 -2.52 3.01
C ILE A 102 6.92 -1.62 1.88
N VAL A 103 5.82 -2.00 1.25
CA VAL A 103 5.14 -1.23 0.22
C VAL A 103 3.73 -0.95 0.69
N VAL A 104 3.32 0.32 0.67
CA VAL A 104 1.98 0.76 1.04
C VAL A 104 1.33 1.43 -0.17
N ALA A 105 0.41 0.72 -0.81
CA ALA A 105 -0.43 1.25 -1.88
C ALA A 105 -1.63 1.97 -1.25
N ASN A 106 -1.40 3.21 -0.82
CA ASN A 106 -2.38 4.00 -0.07
C ASN A 106 -3.12 5.05 -0.90
N ALA A 107 -2.54 5.51 -2.02
CA ALA A 107 -3.18 6.51 -2.86
C ALA A 107 -4.61 6.12 -3.23
N GLY A 108 -5.53 7.07 -3.06
CA GLY A 108 -6.92 6.89 -3.39
C GLY A 108 -7.68 8.19 -3.37
N MET A 109 -8.77 8.24 -4.13
CA MET A 109 -9.67 9.38 -4.20
C MET A 109 -11.12 8.91 -4.26
N SER A 110 -12.03 9.82 -3.94
CA SER A 110 -13.46 9.65 -4.21
C SER A 110 -13.97 10.85 -4.99
N ILE A 111 -14.75 10.62 -6.04
CA ILE A 111 -15.41 11.65 -6.83
C ILE A 111 -16.87 11.73 -6.35
N PRO A 112 -17.39 12.91 -5.93
CA PRO A 112 -18.76 13.06 -5.43
C PRO A 112 -19.84 13.05 -6.54
N ARG A 113 -19.57 12.35 -7.65
CA ARG A 113 -20.45 12.16 -8.79
C ARG A 113 -20.46 10.66 -9.11
N ASP A 114 -21.61 10.03 -9.00
CA ASP A 114 -21.81 8.62 -9.32
C ASP A 114 -22.55 8.56 -10.66
N PRO A 115 -22.09 7.76 -11.65
CA PRO A 115 -22.76 7.65 -12.95
C PRO A 115 -24.16 7.02 -12.86
N PHE A 116 -24.52 6.43 -11.73
CA PHE A 116 -25.81 5.77 -11.50
C PHE A 116 -26.67 6.51 -10.47
N LYS A 117 -26.52 7.84 -10.32
CA LYS A 117 -27.44 8.62 -9.48
C LYS A 117 -28.85 8.55 -10.08
N PHE A 118 -29.82 8.21 -9.24
CA PHE A 118 -31.22 7.99 -9.65
C PHE A 118 -32.14 9.22 -9.47
N ASN A 119 -31.58 10.38 -9.11
CA ASN A 119 -32.34 11.64 -8.90
C ASN A 119 -32.05 12.66 -10.02
N ASP A 120 -31.62 12.17 -11.16
CA ASP A 120 -31.32 12.90 -12.38
C ASP A 120 -32.58 13.26 -13.17
N LEU A 121 -33.72 12.61 -12.91
CA LEU A 121 -35.03 12.88 -13.54
C LEU A 121 -36.00 13.57 -12.56
N ASP A 122 -36.78 14.53 -13.04
CA ASP A 122 -37.87 15.19 -12.31
C ASP A 122 -39.15 14.31 -12.28
N SER A 123 -40.22 14.82 -11.67
CA SER A 123 -41.51 14.11 -11.59
C SER A 123 -42.19 13.83 -12.93
N ASN A 124 -41.75 14.47 -14.01
CA ASN A 124 -42.23 14.27 -15.37
C ASN A 124 -41.31 13.32 -16.16
N GLY A 125 -40.23 12.83 -15.55
CA GLY A 125 -39.19 12.04 -16.23
C GLY A 125 -38.22 12.90 -17.04
N GLU A 126 -38.23 14.23 -16.85
CA GLU A 126 -37.32 15.18 -17.51
C GLU A 126 -36.14 15.48 -16.58
N GLY A 127 -34.91 15.29 -17.06
CA GLY A 127 -33.70 15.37 -16.24
C GLY A 127 -32.61 16.28 -16.77
N GLU A 128 -31.39 16.10 -16.25
CA GLU A 128 -30.19 16.54 -16.97
C GLU A 128 -30.27 15.91 -18.39
N GLY A 129 -30.42 16.74 -19.43
CA GLY A 129 -30.73 16.25 -20.78
C GLY A 129 -29.64 15.32 -21.36
N ASP A 130 -29.91 14.74 -22.54
CA ASP A 130 -29.04 13.76 -23.21
C ASP A 130 -27.56 14.20 -23.35
N GLU A 131 -27.26 15.49 -23.26
CA GLU A 131 -25.90 16.04 -23.24
C GLU A 131 -24.99 15.44 -22.13
N GLU A 132 -25.54 14.96 -21.01
CA GLU A 132 -24.74 14.32 -19.96
C GLU A 132 -24.30 12.91 -20.38
N ILE A 133 -25.20 12.11 -20.98
CA ILE A 133 -24.90 10.75 -21.42
C ILE A 133 -24.02 10.72 -22.68
N GLU A 134 -24.07 11.78 -23.50
CA GLU A 134 -23.19 11.94 -24.66
C GLU A 134 -21.71 12.18 -24.27
N LYS A 135 -21.44 12.53 -23.01
CA LYS A 135 -20.08 12.72 -22.50
C LYS A 135 -19.62 11.46 -21.76
N PRO A 136 -18.41 10.95 -22.04
CA PRO A 136 -17.90 9.79 -21.33
C PRO A 136 -17.72 10.11 -19.84
N PHE A 137 -18.20 9.21 -18.98
CA PHE A 137 -17.99 9.33 -17.55
C PHE A 137 -16.50 9.19 -17.20
N PRO A 138 -15.93 10.06 -16.34
CA PRO A 138 -14.51 10.00 -16.00
C PRO A 138 -14.16 8.73 -15.22
N THR A 139 -13.20 7.97 -15.71
CA THR A 139 -12.69 6.74 -15.06
C THR A 139 -11.58 6.99 -14.05
N THR A 140 -11.24 8.25 -13.78
CA THR A 140 -10.10 8.64 -12.95
C THR A 140 -10.12 7.98 -11.57
N GLU A 141 -11.30 7.77 -10.99
CA GLU A 141 -11.42 7.06 -9.71
C GLU A 141 -10.95 5.60 -9.80
N ILE A 142 -11.26 4.89 -10.89
CA ILE A 142 -10.73 3.54 -11.16
C ILE A 142 -9.22 3.61 -11.42
N ASP A 143 -8.78 4.58 -12.22
CA ASP A 143 -7.38 4.73 -12.60
C ASP A 143 -6.49 4.98 -11.37
N VAL A 144 -6.94 5.81 -10.44
CA VAL A 144 -6.22 6.07 -9.19
C VAL A 144 -6.36 4.91 -8.20
N ASN A 145 -7.59 4.48 -7.90
CA ASN A 145 -7.84 3.53 -6.81
C ASN A 145 -7.44 2.09 -7.14
N LEU A 146 -7.57 1.66 -8.40
CA LEU A 146 -7.34 0.29 -8.82
C LEU A 146 -6.10 0.16 -9.70
N THR A 147 -6.04 0.88 -10.82
CA THR A 147 -4.89 0.80 -11.74
C THR A 147 -3.60 1.27 -11.05
N GLY A 148 -3.65 2.39 -10.33
CA GLY A 148 -2.54 2.90 -9.54
C GLY A 148 -2.10 1.91 -8.45
N CYS A 149 -3.05 1.31 -7.74
CA CYS A 149 -2.77 0.26 -6.74
C CYS A 149 -2.11 -0.98 -7.37
N LEU A 150 -2.58 -1.42 -8.53
CA LEU A 150 -1.98 -2.52 -9.29
C LEU A 150 -0.54 -2.23 -9.67
N PHE A 151 -0.25 -1.03 -10.17
CA PHE A 151 1.10 -0.61 -10.52
C PHE A 151 2.01 -0.60 -9.28
N THR A 152 1.55 -0.04 -8.15
CA THR A 152 2.32 -0.01 -6.90
C THR A 152 2.64 -1.44 -6.44
N ALA A 153 1.65 -2.32 -6.41
CA ALA A 153 1.81 -3.71 -5.98
C ALA A 153 2.75 -4.49 -6.92
N ARG A 154 2.64 -4.29 -8.24
CA ARG A 154 3.49 -4.93 -9.24
C ARG A 154 4.96 -4.52 -9.09
N ILE A 155 5.23 -3.22 -9.03
CA ILE A 155 6.60 -2.70 -8.89
C ILE A 155 7.17 -3.11 -7.52
N GLY A 156 6.36 -3.02 -6.47
CA GLY A 156 6.71 -3.47 -5.13
C GLY A 156 7.10 -4.94 -5.08
N MET A 157 6.27 -5.82 -5.65
CA MET A 157 6.56 -7.25 -5.75
C MET A 157 7.92 -7.52 -6.42
N PHE A 158 8.25 -6.80 -7.49
CA PHE A 158 9.52 -6.95 -8.17
C PHE A 158 10.73 -6.63 -7.27
N TYR A 159 10.68 -5.55 -6.50
CA TYR A 159 11.78 -5.17 -5.62
C TYR A 159 11.85 -6.01 -4.34
N LEU A 160 10.71 -6.33 -3.72
CA LEU A 160 10.65 -7.16 -2.52
C LEU A 160 11.24 -8.56 -2.76
N ARG A 161 10.99 -9.15 -3.94
CA ARG A 161 11.57 -10.44 -4.34
C ARG A 161 13.10 -10.44 -4.44
N LYS A 162 13.73 -9.28 -4.61
CA LYS A 162 15.19 -9.17 -4.68
C LYS A 162 15.86 -9.23 -3.32
N ASN A 163 15.13 -8.98 -2.24
CA ASN A 163 15.69 -9.04 -0.88
C ASN A 163 16.28 -10.41 -0.57
N LYS A 164 15.65 -11.50 -1.05
CA LYS A 164 16.16 -12.88 -0.91
C LYS A 164 17.58 -13.07 -1.47
N LYS A 165 17.90 -12.42 -2.59
CA LYS A 165 19.22 -12.57 -3.25
C LYS A 165 20.36 -11.88 -2.48
N THR A 166 20.05 -10.98 -1.56
CA THR A 166 21.04 -10.20 -0.82
C THR A 166 21.52 -10.87 0.47
N HIS A 167 20.81 -11.89 0.97
CA HIS A 167 21.15 -12.59 2.22
C HIS A 167 21.92 -13.91 2.03
N THR A 168 22.05 -14.42 0.80
CA THR A 168 22.87 -15.60 0.46
C THR A 168 24.26 -15.20 -0.05
N LYS A 169 25.16 -14.81 0.85
CA LYS A 169 26.61 -14.96 0.68
C LYS A 169 27.22 -15.44 2.00
N ILE A 170 26.95 -16.69 2.34
CA ILE A 170 27.79 -17.47 3.27
C ILE A 170 28.69 -18.32 2.37
N PRO A 171 30.03 -18.32 2.55
CA PRO A 171 30.90 -19.17 1.75
C PRO A 171 30.53 -20.63 1.99
N ALA A 172 30.40 -21.39 0.90
CA ALA A 172 30.05 -22.79 0.92
C ALA A 172 31.03 -23.59 1.80
N GLN A 173 30.53 -24.16 2.88
CA GLN A 173 31.17 -25.28 3.55
C GLN A 173 30.15 -26.39 3.78
N HIS A 174 30.39 -27.46 3.03
CA HIS A 174 30.03 -28.86 3.23
C HIS A 174 28.58 -29.28 3.55
N GLN A 175 28.07 -30.07 2.61
CA GLN A 175 26.93 -30.98 2.70
C GLN A 175 26.90 -31.78 4.01
N ASN A 176 25.69 -32.01 4.52
CA ASN A 176 25.17 -33.37 4.61
C ASN A 176 23.64 -33.37 4.55
N ASP A 177 23.14 -34.30 3.76
CA ASP A 177 21.74 -34.67 3.62
C ASP A 177 21.13 -35.05 4.98
N HIS A 178 19.85 -34.72 5.19
CA HIS A 178 18.85 -35.66 5.68
C HIS A 178 17.44 -35.09 5.46
N GLN A 179 16.59 -35.95 4.91
CA GLN A 179 15.16 -35.79 4.67
C GLN A 179 14.41 -35.62 5.99
N ASP A 180 13.35 -34.81 6.01
CA ASP A 180 12.09 -35.22 6.64
C ASP A 180 10.91 -34.34 6.21
N GLU A 181 9.90 -35.02 5.67
CA GLU A 181 8.60 -34.51 5.25
C GLU A 181 7.71 -34.30 6.48
N HIS A 182 7.16 -33.09 6.69
CA HIS A 182 5.84 -32.96 7.33
C HIS A 182 5.16 -31.64 6.95
N GLN A 183 4.19 -31.78 6.05
CA GLN A 183 3.30 -30.73 5.59
C GLN A 183 2.12 -30.61 6.57
N LYS A 184 2.12 -29.57 7.43
CA LYS A 184 0.92 -29.18 8.19
C LYS A 184 0.27 -27.97 7.52
N GLN A 185 -0.87 -28.24 6.86
CA GLN A 185 -1.82 -27.23 6.42
C GLN A 185 -2.44 -26.55 7.63
N ASN A 186 -2.35 -25.21 7.71
CA ASN A 186 -3.20 -24.41 8.58
C ASN A 186 -3.91 -23.36 7.73
N ASN A 187 -5.12 -23.72 7.26
CA ASN A 187 -6.09 -22.83 6.65
C ASN A 187 -6.85 -22.09 7.75
N GLY A 188 -6.42 -20.87 8.07
CA GLY A 188 -7.19 -19.94 8.89
C GLY A 188 -7.55 -18.69 8.09
N VAL A 189 -8.82 -18.57 7.69
CA VAL A 189 -9.39 -17.34 7.16
C VAL A 189 -9.76 -16.45 8.35
N GLY A 190 -8.92 -15.45 8.64
CA GLY A 190 -9.20 -14.42 9.64
C GLY A 190 -9.33 -13.06 8.98
N VAL A 191 -10.50 -12.43 9.10
CA VAL A 191 -10.68 -11.00 8.89
C VAL A 191 -10.31 -10.32 10.20
N GLY A 192 -9.15 -9.68 10.24
CA GLY A 192 -8.68 -8.94 11.41
C GLY A 192 -7.70 -7.85 10.99
N VAL A 193 -7.85 -6.65 11.54
CA VAL A 193 -6.80 -5.64 11.54
C VAL A 193 -5.72 -6.16 12.48
N GLY A 194 -4.70 -6.78 11.92
CA GLY A 194 -3.58 -7.34 12.67
C GLY A 194 -2.38 -7.49 11.75
N VAL A 195 -1.25 -6.92 12.18
CA VAL A 195 0.06 -7.29 11.64
C VAL A 195 0.29 -8.73 12.07
N GLY A 196 -0.15 -9.69 11.25
CA GLY A 196 -0.06 -11.11 11.59
C GLY A 196 1.40 -11.55 11.69
N VAL A 197 1.89 -11.76 12.92
CA VAL A 197 3.18 -12.41 13.16
C VAL A 197 3.04 -13.87 12.75
N SER A 198 3.80 -14.30 11.74
CA SER A 198 3.94 -15.71 11.41
C SER A 198 5.04 -16.29 12.30
N GLU A 199 4.68 -17.10 13.29
CA GLU A 199 5.64 -18.03 13.89
C GLU A 199 6.00 -19.08 12.83
N GLY A 200 7.31 -19.29 12.61
CA GLY A 200 7.81 -20.43 11.82
C GLY A 200 8.57 -20.14 10.52
N GLY A 201 8.92 -18.89 10.21
CA GLY A 201 9.81 -18.57 9.08
C GLY A 201 11.13 -17.98 9.57
N ASN A 202 12.26 -18.62 9.23
CA ASN A 202 13.59 -18.14 9.58
C ASN A 202 13.75 -16.68 9.10
N ALA A 203 14.16 -15.76 9.98
CA ALA A 203 14.13 -14.31 9.71
C ALA A 203 14.95 -13.87 8.47
N GLY A 204 15.85 -14.73 7.99
CA GLY A 204 16.69 -14.52 6.80
C GLY A 204 15.99 -14.71 5.43
N ASP A 205 14.78 -15.25 5.36
CA ASP A 205 14.12 -15.65 4.10
C ASP A 205 12.95 -14.76 3.64
N ARG A 206 12.72 -13.63 4.31
CA ARG A 206 11.55 -12.78 4.09
C ARG A 206 11.78 -11.77 2.97
N GLY A 207 10.92 -11.79 1.94
CA GLY A 207 10.91 -10.82 0.84
C GLY A 207 10.35 -9.46 1.26
N GLY A 208 9.41 -9.43 2.21
CA GLY A 208 8.85 -8.20 2.80
C GLY A 208 7.33 -8.15 2.71
N ASP A 209 6.76 -6.94 2.72
CA ASP A 209 5.32 -6.74 2.89
C ASP A 209 4.72 -5.77 1.87
N ILE A 210 3.52 -6.11 1.38
CA ILE A 210 2.65 -5.21 0.62
C ILE A 210 1.36 -4.99 1.41
N ILE A 211 1.02 -3.74 1.62
CA ILE A 211 -0.21 -3.29 2.27
C ILE A 211 -1.02 -2.52 1.23
N LEU A 212 -2.22 -3.01 0.94
CA LEU A 212 -3.17 -2.37 0.04
C LEU A 212 -4.23 -1.61 0.84
N VAL A 213 -4.50 -0.35 0.51
CA VAL A 213 -5.56 0.41 1.20
C VAL A 213 -6.84 0.40 0.36
N SER A 214 -7.75 -0.48 0.77
CA SER A 214 -9.10 -0.56 0.21
C SER A 214 -10.03 0.37 1.00
N SER A 215 -11.26 -0.06 1.26
CA SER A 215 -12.28 0.63 2.04
C SER A 215 -13.28 -0.40 2.53
N ILE A 216 -14.04 -0.07 3.58
CA ILE A 216 -15.24 -0.82 3.91
C ILE A 216 -16.26 -0.87 2.75
N ALA A 217 -16.27 0.15 1.88
CA ALA A 217 -17.07 0.15 0.65
C ALA A 217 -16.66 -0.99 -0.30
N GLY A 218 -15.47 -1.57 -0.12
CA GLY A 218 -15.06 -2.79 -0.84
C GLY A 218 -15.85 -4.04 -0.42
N PHE A 219 -16.57 -4.03 0.69
CA PHE A 219 -17.41 -5.16 1.14
C PHE A 219 -18.87 -4.80 1.38
N LYS A 220 -19.14 -3.54 1.76
CA LYS A 220 -20.46 -3.06 2.13
C LYS A 220 -20.96 -2.08 1.08
N GLU A 221 -22.21 -2.25 0.69
CA GLU A 221 -22.91 -1.33 -0.20
C GLU A 221 -22.92 0.09 0.39
N SER A 222 -22.60 1.05 -0.47
CA SER A 222 -22.69 2.49 -0.17
C SER A 222 -23.40 3.17 -1.33
N THR A 223 -24.53 3.79 -1.04
CA THR A 223 -25.33 4.52 -2.05
C THR A 223 -24.52 5.67 -2.65
N ASN A 224 -24.66 5.88 -3.96
CA ASN A 224 -23.98 6.95 -4.71
C ASN A 224 -22.44 6.87 -4.69
N LEU A 225 -21.88 5.66 -4.58
CA LEU A 225 -20.44 5.39 -4.64
C LEU A 225 -20.13 4.14 -5.48
N ALA A 226 -20.86 3.88 -6.57
CA ALA A 226 -20.74 2.65 -7.36
C ALA A 226 -19.33 2.45 -7.94
N VAL A 227 -18.75 3.49 -8.56
CA VAL A 227 -17.39 3.43 -9.12
C VAL A 227 -16.33 3.25 -8.01
N TYR A 228 -16.54 3.91 -6.87
CA TYR A 228 -15.63 3.83 -5.73
C TYR A 228 -15.69 2.42 -5.11
N THR A 229 -16.90 1.90 -4.94
CA THR A 229 -17.19 0.52 -4.50
C THR A 229 -16.53 -0.49 -5.43
N ALA A 230 -16.74 -0.35 -6.74
CA ALA A 230 -16.14 -1.24 -7.74
C ALA A 230 -14.60 -1.21 -7.69
N SER A 231 -14.01 -0.02 -7.65
CA SER A 231 -12.54 0.12 -7.60
C SER A 231 -11.94 -0.42 -6.30
N LYS A 232 -12.55 -0.14 -5.14
CA LYS A 232 -12.10 -0.65 -3.84
C LYS A 232 -12.35 -2.14 -3.65
N HIS A 233 -13.40 -2.69 -4.24
CA HIS A 233 -13.58 -4.15 -4.34
C HIS A 233 -12.52 -4.77 -5.25
N GLY A 234 -12.17 -4.10 -6.35
CA GLY A 234 -11.07 -4.48 -7.23
C GLY A 234 -9.73 -4.60 -6.49
N VAL A 235 -9.44 -3.72 -5.53
CA VAL A 235 -8.23 -3.82 -4.66
C VAL A 235 -8.25 -5.11 -3.82
N LEU A 236 -9.41 -5.54 -3.33
CA LEU A 236 -9.55 -6.81 -2.60
C LEU A 236 -9.45 -8.02 -3.55
N GLY A 237 -9.94 -7.88 -4.78
CA GLY A 237 -9.69 -8.84 -5.86
C GLY A 237 -8.19 -8.99 -6.15
N LEU A 238 -7.46 -7.88 -6.24
CA LEU A 238 -6.02 -7.87 -6.42
C LEU A 238 -5.29 -8.59 -5.27
N LEU A 239 -5.66 -8.29 -4.01
CA LEU A 239 -5.14 -9.01 -2.83
C LEU A 239 -5.29 -10.53 -3.00
N ARG A 240 -6.52 -10.99 -3.31
CA ARG A 240 -6.83 -12.42 -3.47
C ARG A 240 -6.04 -13.03 -4.63
N GLY A 241 -5.90 -12.32 -5.74
CA GLY A 241 -5.20 -12.78 -6.93
C GLY A 241 -3.68 -12.92 -6.74
N VAL A 242 -3.06 -12.08 -5.91
CA VAL A 242 -1.59 -12.04 -5.78
C VAL A 242 -1.06 -12.76 -4.53
N ARG A 243 -1.82 -12.83 -3.43
CA ARG A 243 -1.32 -13.27 -2.12
C ARG A 243 -0.66 -14.65 -2.12
N ILE A 244 -1.22 -15.62 -2.84
CA ILE A 244 -0.67 -17.00 -2.87
C ILE A 244 0.68 -17.03 -3.59
N GLN A 245 0.80 -16.33 -4.72
CA GLN A 245 2.05 -16.26 -5.48
C GLN A 245 3.11 -15.46 -4.73
N ALA A 246 2.71 -14.36 -4.09
CA ALA A 246 3.56 -13.55 -3.22
C ALA A 246 4.17 -14.38 -2.08
N ALA A 247 3.38 -15.26 -1.47
CA ALA A 247 3.83 -16.08 -0.34
C ALA A 247 4.97 -17.04 -0.72
N ARG A 248 4.94 -17.63 -1.93
CA ARG A 248 6.05 -18.45 -2.47
C ARG A 248 7.35 -17.66 -2.56
N GLU A 249 7.22 -16.36 -2.70
CA GLU A 249 8.30 -15.40 -2.81
C GLU A 249 8.67 -14.76 -1.47
N GLY A 250 8.13 -15.27 -0.35
CA GLY A 250 8.38 -14.73 0.99
C GLY A 250 7.81 -13.33 1.19
N VAL A 251 6.88 -12.89 0.33
CA VAL A 251 6.22 -11.59 0.42
C VAL A 251 4.81 -11.79 0.96
N ARG A 252 4.45 -11.06 2.03
CA ARG A 252 3.05 -11.05 2.50
C ARG A 252 2.30 -9.92 1.83
N VAL A 253 1.03 -10.16 1.54
CA VAL A 253 0.13 -9.15 1.00
C VAL A 253 -1.10 -9.11 1.89
N ASN A 254 -1.42 -7.93 2.40
CA ASN A 254 -2.58 -7.68 3.25
C ASN A 254 -3.31 -6.43 2.76
N ALA A 255 -4.56 -6.26 3.20
CA ALA A 255 -5.32 -5.05 2.95
C ALA A 255 -5.82 -4.42 4.26
N VAL A 256 -5.85 -3.10 4.28
CA VAL A 256 -6.54 -2.31 5.31
C VAL A 256 -7.80 -1.74 4.66
N CYS A 257 -8.91 -1.78 5.39
CA CYS A 257 -10.23 -1.37 4.89
C CYS A 257 -10.85 -0.36 5.86
N PRO A 258 -10.41 0.90 5.79
CA PRO A 258 -10.89 1.94 6.70
C PRO A 258 -12.38 2.22 6.51
N TRP A 259 -13.01 2.73 7.58
CA TRP A 259 -14.25 3.49 7.49
C TRP A 259 -13.94 4.95 7.13
N MET A 260 -14.96 5.79 7.02
CA MET A 260 -14.81 7.23 6.81
C MET A 260 -13.82 7.84 7.79
N THR A 261 -12.89 8.64 7.26
CA THR A 261 -11.88 9.37 8.02
C THR A 261 -12.18 10.86 7.97
N SER A 262 -12.10 11.52 9.12
CA SER A 262 -12.22 12.98 9.28
C SER A 262 -10.93 13.72 8.97
#